data_AF-A0A5N5HGU3-F1
#
_entry.id   AF-A0A5N5HGU3-F1
#
_cell.length_a   1.000
_cell.length_b   1.000
_cell.length_c   1.000
_cell.angle_alpha   90.00
_cell.angle_beta   90.00
_cell.angle_gamma   90.00
#
_symmetry.space_group_name_H-M   'P 1'
#
loop_
_entity.id
_entity.type
_entity.pdbx_description
1 polymer ?
#
loop_
_entity_poly.entity_id
_entity_poly.type
_entity_poly.pdbx_seq_one_letter_code
_entity_poly.pdbx_strand_id
1 'polypeptide(L)'
;MFRRFLATSLSRSSPPPLLHLHPKILQTPNSLLRPYPKPTPSQSLPPNTRSLSSHMGDARRPGSVPIPHVERADRSELLRALEASLGSAFSSEPLWPSPSPLIIVISGPSGVGKDAVIKKLKDSNENLHFVVTATTRPTRPGEVHGKDYYFVSKEEFLTMVERNELLEYALVYGDYKGIPKQQIREELGKGYDIVLRVDIQGAQTLRKILGNSAVFIFFMAESEAKLVERLIDRKTETKESLLVRVAMAREEVKHVKNFDYVVVNAEGRLDNAVKLVESIIDAEKAKVQQKRSVI
;
A
#
# COMPACT_ATOMS: atom_id res chain seq x y z
N MET A 1 30.57 66.15 -16.33
CA MET A 1 31.91 66.74 -16.15
C MET A 1 32.27 66.64 -14.66
N PHE A 2 33.20 65.73 -14.32
CA PHE A 2 33.99 65.64 -13.07
C PHE A 2 33.33 65.79 -11.68
N ARG A 3 33.29 64.71 -10.87
CA ARG A 3 34.34 64.35 -9.87
C ARG A 3 34.03 63.03 -9.11
N ARG A 4 35.06 62.18 -9.06
CA ARG A 4 35.46 61.12 -8.10
C ARG A 4 35.20 61.50 -6.62
N PHE A 5 35.15 60.65 -5.58
CA PHE A 5 35.59 59.28 -5.26
C PHE A 5 34.91 58.91 -3.91
N LEU A 6 34.53 57.65 -3.67
CA LEU A 6 35.03 56.82 -2.55
C LEU A 6 34.32 55.46 -2.53
N ALA A 7 35.15 54.42 -2.56
CA ALA A 7 34.78 53.03 -2.44
C ALA A 7 34.64 52.67 -0.95
N THR A 8 33.65 51.83 -0.63
CA THR A 8 33.73 50.91 0.50
C THR A 8 33.25 49.54 0.06
N SER A 9 34.17 48.59 0.20
CA SER A 9 33.98 47.15 0.04
C SER A 9 32.98 46.62 1.05
N LEU A 10 31.92 45.98 0.59
CA LEU A 10 31.14 45.05 1.40
C LEU A 10 31.27 43.65 0.80
N SER A 11 31.86 42.80 1.62
CA SER A 11 32.24 41.42 1.37
C SER A 11 31.08 40.58 0.85
N ARG A 12 31.35 39.85 -0.24
CA ARG A 12 30.56 38.69 -0.65
C ARG A 12 30.64 37.63 0.46
N SER A 13 29.60 37.51 1.26
CA SER A 13 29.41 36.35 2.13
C SER A 13 28.96 35.17 1.28
N SER A 14 29.89 34.25 1.04
CA SER A 14 29.63 32.94 0.45
C SER A 14 28.57 32.19 1.27
N PRO A 15 27.60 31.48 0.65
CA PRO A 15 26.73 30.59 1.38
C PRO A 15 27.55 29.42 1.97
N PRO A 16 27.17 28.87 3.14
CA PRO A 16 27.90 27.77 3.75
C PRO A 16 27.82 26.51 2.87
N PRO A 17 28.85 25.65 2.88
CA PRO A 17 28.86 24.46 2.04
C PRO A 17 27.78 23.48 2.49
N LEU A 18 27.06 22.92 1.51
CA LEU A 18 26.16 21.78 1.67
C LEU A 18 26.96 20.60 2.25
N LEU A 19 26.71 20.27 3.51
CA LEU A 19 27.21 19.04 4.13
C LEU A 19 26.65 17.84 3.35
N HIS A 20 27.46 17.30 2.45
CA HIS A 20 27.26 15.98 1.88
C HIS A 20 27.43 14.95 3.00
N LEU A 21 26.31 14.60 3.64
CA LEU A 21 26.24 13.41 4.47
C LEU A 21 26.32 12.19 3.55
N HIS A 22 27.53 11.69 3.35
CA HIS A 22 27.75 10.34 2.84
C HIS A 22 26.98 9.36 3.73
N PRO A 23 26.19 8.43 3.16
CA PRO A 23 25.64 7.33 3.94
C PRO A 23 26.82 6.49 4.43
N LYS A 24 27.06 6.50 5.75
CA LYS A 24 27.91 5.50 6.39
C LYS A 24 27.25 4.15 6.14
N ILE A 25 27.86 3.37 5.25
CA ILE A 25 27.62 1.93 5.13
C ILE A 25 28.10 1.32 6.45
N LEU A 26 27.17 1.05 7.36
CA LEU A 26 27.43 0.17 8.49
C LEU A 26 27.65 -1.23 7.95
N GLN A 27 28.93 -1.63 7.90
CA GLN A 27 29.33 -3.01 7.75
C GLN A 27 28.75 -3.80 8.94
N THR A 28 27.76 -4.64 8.66
CA THR A 28 27.30 -5.66 9.61
C THR A 28 28.39 -6.73 9.74
N PRO A 29 28.78 -7.14 10.96
CA PRO A 29 29.66 -8.29 11.14
C PRO A 29 28.97 -9.56 10.64
N ASN A 30 29.72 -10.37 9.90
CA ASN A 30 29.41 -11.76 9.61
C ASN A 30 28.96 -12.48 10.89
N SER A 31 27.68 -12.83 10.98
CA SER A 31 27.17 -13.80 11.95
C SER A 31 26.35 -14.85 11.22
N LEU A 32 27.03 -15.94 10.86
CA LEU A 32 26.52 -17.32 10.79
C LEU A 32 25.06 -17.47 10.32
N LEU A 33 24.84 -17.37 9.01
CA LEU A 33 23.67 -17.96 8.35
C LEU A 33 23.74 -19.48 8.53
N ARG A 34 22.99 -20.02 9.50
CA ARG A 34 22.55 -21.41 9.41
C ARG A 34 21.57 -21.50 8.23
N PRO A 35 21.76 -22.41 7.27
CA PRO A 35 20.79 -22.60 6.20
C PRO A 35 19.47 -23.10 6.81
N TYR A 36 18.42 -22.27 6.74
CA TYR A 36 17.06 -22.74 7.00
C TYR A 36 16.67 -23.75 5.93
N PRO A 37 15.98 -24.84 6.30
CA PRO A 37 15.71 -25.94 5.40
C PRO A 37 14.82 -25.47 4.25
N LYS A 38 15.14 -25.95 3.04
CA LYS A 38 14.27 -25.84 1.86
C LYS A 38 12.86 -26.31 2.23
N PRO A 39 11.80 -25.70 1.69
CA PRO A 39 10.46 -26.27 1.82
C PRO A 39 10.51 -27.70 1.28
N THR A 40 10.31 -28.67 2.18
CA THR A 40 10.11 -30.06 1.81
C THR A 40 8.89 -30.12 0.88
N PRO A 41 8.94 -30.92 -0.19
CA PRO A 41 7.74 -31.24 -0.94
C PRO A 41 6.73 -31.81 0.05
N SER A 42 5.47 -31.40 -0.10
CA SER A 42 4.31 -31.93 0.63
C SER A 42 4.52 -33.41 0.96
N GLN A 43 4.52 -33.73 2.25
CA GLN A 43 4.70 -35.08 2.76
C GLN A 43 3.70 -36.01 2.06
N SER A 44 4.22 -36.89 1.22
CA SER A 44 3.53 -38.10 0.82
C SER A 44 3.26 -38.92 2.08
N LEU A 45 1.99 -39.24 2.32
CA LEU A 45 1.53 -40.16 3.35
C LEU A 45 2.34 -41.48 3.31
N PRO A 46 2.65 -42.10 4.46
CA PRO A 46 3.50 -43.29 4.51
C PRO A 46 2.81 -44.52 3.89
N PRO A 47 3.55 -45.44 3.25
CA PRO A 47 2.99 -46.72 2.85
C PRO A 47 2.88 -47.61 4.09
N ASN A 48 1.68 -47.78 4.62
CA ASN A 48 1.41 -48.78 5.64
C ASN A 48 1.37 -50.16 4.99
N THR A 49 2.51 -50.83 4.87
CA THR A 49 2.57 -52.28 4.63
C THR A 49 2.38 -53.02 5.95
N ARG A 50 1.14 -53.41 6.23
CA ARG A 50 0.84 -54.64 6.98
C ARG A 50 0.09 -55.58 6.03
N SER A 51 0.83 -56.53 5.49
CA SER A 51 0.27 -57.70 4.82
C SER A 51 -0.39 -58.57 5.90
N LEU A 52 -1.71 -58.57 5.93
CA LEU A 52 -2.52 -59.63 6.52
C LEU A 52 -3.42 -60.16 5.41
N SER A 53 -3.01 -61.28 4.83
CA SER A 53 -3.81 -62.05 3.90
C SER A 53 -5.05 -62.58 4.63
N SER A 54 -6.21 -62.02 4.32
CA SER A 54 -7.49 -62.71 4.47
C SER A 54 -8.28 -62.51 3.19
N HIS A 55 -8.43 -63.61 2.44
CA HIS A 55 -9.48 -63.72 1.45
C HIS A 55 -10.81 -63.65 2.19
N MET A 56 -11.67 -62.67 1.88
CA MET A 56 -13.13 -62.77 1.95
C MET A 56 -13.78 -61.47 1.45
N GLY A 57 -14.66 -61.58 0.45
CA GLY A 57 -15.64 -60.57 0.09
C GLY A 57 -15.25 -59.69 -1.10
N ASP A 58 -15.77 -60.05 -2.27
CA ASP A 58 -15.93 -59.15 -3.41
C ASP A 58 -16.79 -57.95 -2.96
N ALA A 59 -16.12 -56.86 -2.58
CA ALA A 59 -16.78 -55.60 -2.25
C ALA A 59 -17.38 -55.05 -3.54
N ARG A 60 -18.63 -55.46 -3.83
CA ARG A 60 -19.44 -54.95 -4.93
C ARG A 60 -19.22 -53.44 -5.00
N ARG A 61 -18.69 -52.95 -6.12
CA ARG A 61 -18.81 -51.52 -6.45
C ARG A 61 -20.28 -51.16 -6.19
N PRO A 62 -20.60 -50.15 -5.36
CA PRO A 62 -21.97 -49.72 -5.20
C PRO A 62 -22.55 -49.56 -6.60
N GLY A 63 -23.66 -50.24 -6.88
CA GLY A 63 -24.28 -50.22 -8.21
C GLY A 63 -24.44 -48.76 -8.62
N SER A 64 -24.04 -48.44 -9.86
CA SER A 64 -24.12 -47.08 -10.38
C SER A 64 -25.52 -46.54 -10.12
N VAL A 65 -25.64 -45.56 -9.22
CA VAL A 65 -26.92 -44.90 -8.96
C VAL A 65 -27.34 -44.25 -10.28
N PRO A 66 -28.48 -44.64 -10.88
CA PRO A 66 -28.91 -44.06 -12.14
C PRO A 66 -29.09 -42.57 -11.96
N ILE A 67 -28.43 -41.78 -12.80
CA ILE A 67 -28.61 -40.33 -12.78
C ILE A 67 -30.03 -40.05 -13.32
N PRO A 68 -30.90 -39.38 -12.54
CA PRO A 68 -32.25 -39.03 -12.98
C PRO A 68 -32.25 -38.18 -14.26
N HIS A 69 -33.36 -38.16 -14.98
CA HIS A 69 -33.50 -37.28 -16.14
C HIS A 69 -33.40 -35.81 -15.72
N VAL A 70 -32.38 -35.12 -16.23
CA VAL A 70 -32.02 -33.73 -15.87
C VAL A 70 -33.19 -32.75 -15.99
N GLU A 71 -34.08 -32.95 -16.96
CA GLU A 71 -35.23 -32.07 -17.21
C GLU A 71 -36.38 -32.24 -16.19
N ARG A 72 -36.41 -33.34 -15.43
CA ARG A 72 -37.55 -33.71 -14.57
C ARG A 72 -37.19 -33.81 -13.09
N ALA A 73 -35.93 -34.07 -12.79
CA ALA A 73 -35.44 -34.28 -11.43
C ALA A 73 -35.18 -32.97 -10.70
N ASP A 74 -35.32 -32.98 -9.37
CA ASP A 74 -34.99 -31.82 -8.56
C ASP A 74 -33.47 -31.64 -8.41
N ARG A 75 -33.02 -30.40 -8.16
CA ARG A 75 -31.59 -30.06 -8.04
C ARG A 75 -30.86 -30.87 -6.98
N SER A 76 -31.51 -31.13 -5.84
CA SER A 76 -30.92 -31.88 -4.73
C SER A 76 -30.83 -33.38 -5.03
N GLU A 77 -31.82 -33.93 -5.73
CA GLU A 77 -31.82 -35.31 -6.25
C GLU A 77 -30.68 -35.51 -7.25
N LEU A 78 -30.53 -34.59 -8.21
CA LEU A 78 -29.42 -34.62 -9.17
C LEU A 78 -28.06 -34.50 -8.48
N LEU A 79 -27.90 -33.59 -7.51
CA LEU A 79 -26.66 -33.46 -6.74
C LEU A 79 -26.31 -34.77 -6.02
N ARG A 80 -27.27 -35.36 -5.29
CA ARG A 80 -27.06 -36.63 -4.57
C ARG A 80 -26.73 -37.78 -5.52
N ALA A 81 -27.41 -37.88 -6.66
CA ALA A 81 -27.15 -38.92 -7.65
C ALA A 81 -25.75 -38.78 -8.27
N LEU A 82 -25.31 -37.54 -8.54
CA LEU A 82 -23.96 -37.25 -9.02
C LEU A 82 -22.89 -37.58 -7.98
N GLU A 83 -23.09 -37.19 -6.71
CA GLU A 83 -22.18 -37.55 -5.60
C GLU A 83 -22.07 -39.06 -5.43
N ALA A 84 -23.21 -39.77 -5.46
CA ALA A 84 -23.26 -41.22 -5.37
C ALA A 84 -22.59 -41.91 -6.56
N SER A 85 -22.76 -41.38 -7.78
CA SER A 85 -22.13 -41.91 -8.99
C SER A 85 -20.62 -41.64 -9.04
N LEU A 86 -20.16 -40.51 -8.49
CA LEU A 86 -18.74 -40.15 -8.42
C LEU A 86 -18.03 -40.70 -7.17
N GLY A 87 -18.79 -41.25 -6.21
CA GLY A 87 -18.26 -41.85 -4.99
C GLY A 87 -17.70 -40.85 -3.99
N SER A 88 -18.02 -39.57 -4.12
CA SER A 88 -17.61 -38.51 -3.19
C SER A 88 -18.62 -37.37 -3.16
N ALA A 89 -18.79 -36.75 -1.98
CA ALA A 89 -19.62 -35.56 -1.82
C ALA A 89 -18.93 -34.35 -2.47
N PHE A 90 -19.73 -33.43 -3.01
CA PHE A 90 -19.21 -32.15 -3.47
C PHE A 90 -18.91 -31.27 -2.27
N SER A 91 -17.71 -30.69 -2.23
CA SER A 91 -17.33 -29.78 -1.17
C SER A 91 -18.18 -28.51 -1.21
N SER A 92 -18.64 -28.06 -0.05
CA SER A 92 -19.21 -26.72 0.15
C SER A 92 -18.15 -25.65 0.37
N GLU A 93 -16.90 -26.06 0.58
CA GLU A 93 -15.78 -25.12 0.72
C GLU A 93 -15.54 -24.37 -0.59
N PRO A 94 -15.18 -23.07 -0.53
CA PRO A 94 -14.81 -22.32 -1.72
C PRO A 94 -13.70 -23.03 -2.49
N LEU A 95 -13.87 -23.16 -3.81
CA LEU A 95 -12.83 -23.70 -4.69
C LEU A 95 -11.59 -22.79 -4.76
N TRP A 96 -11.74 -21.51 -4.40
CA TRP A 96 -10.68 -20.53 -4.35
C TRP A 96 -10.69 -19.78 -3.01
N PRO A 97 -9.52 -19.58 -2.36
CA PRO A 97 -9.47 -18.83 -1.12
C PRO A 97 -9.92 -17.37 -1.35
N SER A 98 -10.48 -16.77 -0.31
CA SER A 98 -10.75 -15.32 -0.33
C SER A 98 -9.45 -14.54 -0.53
N PRO A 99 -9.49 -13.40 -1.24
CA PRO A 99 -8.28 -12.62 -1.49
C PRO A 99 -7.59 -12.16 -0.21
N SER A 100 -6.26 -12.23 -0.19
CA SER A 100 -5.45 -11.71 0.89
C SER A 100 -5.52 -10.17 0.94
N PRO A 101 -5.50 -9.57 2.14
CA PRO A 101 -5.46 -8.12 2.28
C PRO A 101 -4.25 -7.49 1.58
N LEU A 102 -4.44 -6.31 1.00
CA LEU A 102 -3.42 -5.56 0.28
C LEU A 102 -2.83 -4.42 1.14
N ILE A 103 -1.57 -4.09 0.90
CA ILE A 103 -1.00 -2.78 1.30
C ILE A 103 -0.94 -1.90 0.06
N ILE A 104 -1.61 -0.76 0.10
CA ILE A 104 -1.78 0.18 -1.00
C ILE A 104 -1.09 1.49 -0.61
N VAL A 105 -0.05 1.85 -1.35
CA VAL A 105 0.70 3.10 -1.15
C VAL A 105 0.23 4.14 -2.15
N ILE A 106 -0.42 5.17 -1.66
CA ILE A 106 -0.88 6.32 -2.44
C ILE A 106 0.10 7.47 -2.27
N SER A 107 0.64 7.95 -3.40
CA SER A 107 1.50 9.12 -3.44
C SER A 107 1.23 9.94 -4.71
N GLY A 108 1.98 11.02 -4.90
CA GLY A 108 1.86 11.93 -6.04
C GLY A 108 2.24 13.35 -5.65
N PRO A 109 2.23 14.30 -6.60
CA PRO A 109 2.61 15.67 -6.31
C PRO A 109 1.70 16.36 -5.30
N SER A 110 2.18 17.42 -4.67
CA SER A 110 1.30 18.32 -3.90
C SER A 110 0.27 18.97 -4.82
N GLY A 111 -0.99 19.07 -4.39
CA GLY A 111 -2.07 19.72 -5.17
C GLY A 111 -2.91 18.79 -6.06
N VAL A 112 -2.53 17.53 -6.25
CA VAL A 112 -3.29 16.59 -7.13
C VAL A 112 -4.65 16.12 -6.56
N GLY A 113 -4.98 16.45 -5.31
CA GLY A 113 -6.26 16.08 -4.69
C GLY A 113 -6.31 14.70 -4.03
N LYS A 114 -5.16 14.17 -3.58
CA LYS A 114 -5.07 12.88 -2.85
C LYS A 114 -6.08 12.77 -1.71
N ASP A 115 -6.18 13.82 -0.89
CA ASP A 115 -7.06 13.83 0.29
C ASP A 115 -8.54 13.77 -0.10
N ALA A 116 -8.93 14.39 -1.21
CA ALA A 116 -10.31 14.35 -1.70
C ALA A 116 -10.70 12.94 -2.18
N VAL A 117 -9.79 12.27 -2.90
CA VAL A 117 -10.02 10.88 -3.34
C VAL A 117 -10.03 9.92 -2.15
N ILE A 118 -9.08 10.07 -1.21
CA ILE A 118 -9.03 9.28 0.01
C ILE A 118 -10.30 9.44 0.84
N LYS A 119 -10.79 10.68 1.00
CA LYS A 119 -12.05 10.93 1.71
C LYS A 119 -13.20 10.18 1.05
N LYS A 120 -13.31 10.26 -0.27
CA LYS A 120 -14.39 9.57 -1.00
C LYS A 120 -14.27 8.05 -0.96
N LEU A 121 -13.05 7.50 -1.01
CA LEU A 121 -12.81 6.07 -0.82
C LEU A 121 -13.16 5.59 0.60
N LYS A 122 -12.91 6.41 1.63
CA LYS A 122 -13.36 6.12 3.01
C LYS A 122 -14.88 6.01 3.09
N ASP A 123 -15.58 6.89 2.37
CA ASP A 123 -17.04 6.94 2.38
C ASP A 123 -17.67 5.80 1.54
N SER A 124 -16.96 5.27 0.54
CA SER A 124 -17.48 4.22 -0.38
C SER A 124 -17.04 2.79 -0.04
N ASN A 125 -15.97 2.59 0.73
CA ASN A 125 -15.39 1.26 0.93
C ASN A 125 -15.00 0.99 2.40
N GLU A 126 -15.85 0.23 3.10
CA GLU A 126 -15.67 -0.16 4.50
C GLU A 126 -14.52 -1.15 4.73
N ASN A 127 -14.03 -1.82 3.67
CA ASN A 127 -12.93 -2.79 3.77
C ASN A 127 -11.53 -2.13 3.70
N LEU A 128 -11.46 -0.81 3.54
CA LEU A 128 -10.21 -0.06 3.52
C LEU A 128 -9.93 0.59 4.88
N HIS A 129 -8.78 0.24 5.46
CA HIS A 129 -8.24 0.94 6.60
C HIS A 129 -7.20 1.98 6.15
N PHE A 130 -7.45 3.25 6.46
CA PHE A 130 -6.52 4.34 6.14
C PHE A 130 -5.65 4.68 7.34
N VAL A 131 -4.35 4.48 7.19
CA VAL A 131 -3.40 4.68 8.28
C VAL A 131 -3.27 6.16 8.61
N VAL A 132 -3.48 6.48 9.89
CA VAL A 132 -3.32 7.80 10.47
C VAL A 132 -1.83 8.06 10.68
N THR A 133 -1.27 8.95 9.86
CA THR A 133 0.15 9.31 9.91
C THR A 133 0.45 10.16 11.14
N ALA A 134 1.60 9.96 11.78
CA ALA A 134 2.12 10.89 12.78
C ALA A 134 2.78 12.10 12.12
N THR A 135 2.62 13.29 12.68
CA THR A 135 3.28 14.51 12.18
C THR A 135 3.60 15.50 13.28
N THR A 136 4.68 16.24 13.07
CA THR A 136 5.11 17.35 13.95
C THR A 136 4.56 18.72 13.53
N ARG A 137 3.89 18.77 12.38
CA ARG A 137 3.21 19.98 11.90
C ARG A 137 2.09 20.35 12.89
N PRO A 138 1.85 21.65 13.17
CA PRO A 138 0.66 22.08 13.89
C PRO A 138 -0.63 21.69 13.16
N THR A 139 -1.70 21.47 13.92
CA THR A 139 -3.06 21.23 13.41
C THR A 139 -3.55 22.41 12.56
N ARG A 140 -4.27 22.13 11.47
CA ARG A 140 -5.03 23.14 10.73
C ARG A 140 -6.48 23.21 11.24
N PRO A 141 -7.19 24.33 10.99
CA PRO A 141 -8.61 24.43 11.31
C PRO A 141 -9.41 23.26 10.70
N GLY A 142 -10.14 22.55 11.57
CA GLY A 142 -10.97 21.40 11.18
C GLY A 142 -10.26 20.04 11.18
N GLU A 143 -8.93 19.97 11.36
CA GLU A 143 -8.23 18.69 11.53
C GLU A 143 -8.39 18.17 12.97
N VAL A 144 -8.54 16.86 13.12
CA VAL A 144 -8.76 16.17 14.39
C VAL A 144 -7.62 15.18 14.67
N HIS A 145 -7.01 15.29 15.85
CA HIS A 145 -5.97 14.37 16.31
C HIS A 145 -6.48 12.93 16.38
N GLY A 146 -5.70 11.98 15.87
CA GLY A 146 -6.06 10.56 15.80
C GLY A 146 -7.02 10.20 14.67
N LYS A 147 -7.49 11.18 13.89
CA LYS A 147 -8.33 10.96 12.70
C LYS A 147 -7.63 11.41 11.42
N ASP A 148 -7.15 12.65 11.38
CA ASP A 148 -6.47 13.21 10.21
C ASP A 148 -4.97 12.95 10.26
N TYR A 149 -4.38 13.15 11.44
CA TYR A 149 -3.00 12.83 11.81
C TYR A 149 -2.91 12.57 13.32
N TYR A 150 -1.88 11.85 13.75
CA TYR A 150 -1.38 11.98 15.12
C TYR A 150 -0.46 13.20 15.17
N PHE A 151 -1.00 14.31 15.64
CA PHE A 151 -0.22 15.53 15.86
C PHE A 151 0.57 15.37 17.15
N VAL A 152 1.89 15.29 17.03
CA VAL A 152 2.84 15.03 18.12
C VAL A 152 3.91 16.10 18.15
N SER A 153 4.53 16.32 19.31
CA SER A 153 5.73 17.15 19.41
C SER A 153 6.90 16.52 18.65
N LYS A 154 7.94 17.32 18.38
CA LYS A 154 9.16 16.83 17.75
C LYS A 154 9.87 15.80 18.63
N GLU A 155 9.87 16.03 19.94
CA GLU A 155 10.48 15.17 20.94
C GLU A 155 9.78 13.80 20.99
N GLU A 156 8.44 13.80 21.00
CA GLU A 156 7.65 12.56 20.90
C GLU A 156 7.91 11.83 19.58
N PHE A 157 7.93 12.54 18.45
CA PHE A 157 8.21 11.94 17.14
C PHE A 157 9.59 11.25 17.12
N LEU A 158 10.62 11.92 17.64
CA LEU A 158 11.96 11.33 17.73
C LEU A 158 11.99 10.11 18.67
N THR A 159 11.22 10.14 19.76
CA THR A 159 11.05 8.98 20.64
C THR A 159 10.43 7.79 19.89
N MET A 160 9.42 8.03 19.04
CA MET A 160 8.83 6.96 18.19
C MET A 160 9.86 6.37 17.22
N VAL A 161 10.74 7.21 16.66
CA VAL A 161 11.85 6.77 15.80
C VAL A 161 12.84 5.90 16.58
N GLU A 162 13.28 6.35 17.76
CA GLU A 162 14.21 5.61 18.63
C GLU A 162 13.66 4.25 19.05
N ARG A 163 12.35 4.18 19.30
CA ARG A 163 11.64 2.94 19.64
C ARG A 163 11.31 2.06 18.44
N ASN A 164 11.69 2.45 17.23
CA ASN A 164 11.42 1.73 15.99
C ASN A 164 9.91 1.49 15.74
N GLU A 165 9.06 2.41 16.19
CA GLU A 165 7.60 2.32 16.10
C GLU A 165 7.06 2.71 14.71
N LEU A 166 7.88 3.41 13.91
CA LEU A 166 7.51 3.90 12.57
C LEU A 166 8.05 2.97 11.47
N LEU A 167 7.19 2.62 10.51
CA LEU A 167 7.57 1.83 9.33
C LEU A 167 8.45 2.65 8.39
N GLU A 168 8.10 3.91 8.24
CA GLU A 168 8.75 4.90 7.40
C GLU A 168 8.56 6.27 8.05
N TYR A 169 9.55 7.15 7.88
CA TYR A 169 9.45 8.54 8.25
C TYR A 169 10.33 9.43 7.37
N ALA A 170 9.88 10.67 7.16
CA ALA A 170 10.57 11.66 6.34
C ALA A 170 10.35 13.09 6.87
N LEU A 171 11.21 14.02 6.45
CA LEU A 171 11.04 15.45 6.67
C LEU A 171 10.43 16.09 5.41
N VAL A 172 9.21 16.61 5.54
CA VAL A 172 8.35 16.95 4.40
C VAL A 172 7.89 18.39 4.55
N TYR A 173 8.41 19.28 3.71
CA TYR A 173 8.19 20.74 3.82
C TYR A 173 8.55 21.32 5.20
N GLY A 174 9.53 20.72 5.89
CA GLY A 174 10.01 21.20 7.21
C GLY A 174 9.41 20.48 8.42
N ASP A 175 8.38 19.66 8.23
CA ASP A 175 7.74 18.89 9.30
C ASP A 175 8.04 17.39 9.16
N TYR A 176 8.29 16.71 10.27
CA TYR A 176 8.37 15.25 10.28
C TYR A 176 7.01 14.62 10.02
N LYS A 177 7.02 13.53 9.26
CA LYS A 177 5.88 12.64 9.02
C LYS A 177 6.34 11.20 9.15
N GLY A 178 5.50 10.33 9.71
CA GLY A 178 5.83 8.93 9.87
C GLY A 178 4.62 8.02 9.99
N ILE A 179 4.78 6.76 9.61
CA ILE A 179 3.72 5.76 9.53
C ILE A 179 3.82 4.79 10.71
N PRO A 180 2.89 4.79 11.68
CA PRO A 180 2.94 3.87 12.81
C PRO A 180 2.77 2.41 12.39
N LYS A 181 3.71 1.53 12.77
CA LYS A 181 3.66 0.08 12.44
C LYS A 181 2.50 -0.65 13.09
N GLN A 182 2.13 -0.24 14.30
CA GLN A 182 1.11 -0.92 15.10
C GLN A 182 -0.23 -0.93 14.38
N GLN A 183 -0.66 0.23 13.88
CA GLN A 183 -1.94 0.39 13.18
C GLN A 183 -2.02 -0.52 11.95
N ILE A 184 -0.90 -0.67 11.22
CA ILE A 184 -0.88 -1.53 10.05
C ILE A 184 -1.02 -3.01 10.44
N ARG A 185 -0.26 -3.47 11.43
CA ARG A 185 -0.28 -4.88 11.86
C ARG A 185 -1.65 -5.29 12.38
N GLU A 186 -2.28 -4.44 13.18
CA GLU A 186 -3.59 -4.72 13.79
C GLU A 186 -4.67 -4.83 12.73
N GLU A 187 -4.73 -3.89 11.79
CA GLU A 187 -5.82 -3.81 10.81
C GLU A 187 -5.63 -4.81 9.67
N LEU A 188 -4.37 -5.07 9.27
CA LEU A 188 -4.06 -6.12 8.30
C LEU A 188 -4.42 -7.50 8.87
N GLY A 189 -4.19 -7.71 10.19
CA GLY A 189 -4.57 -8.94 10.89
C GLY A 189 -6.08 -9.15 11.01
N LYS A 190 -6.88 -8.09 10.93
CA LYS A 190 -8.35 -8.16 10.88
C LYS A 190 -8.90 -8.40 9.47
N GLY A 191 -8.04 -8.39 8.45
CA GLY A 191 -8.43 -8.63 7.06
C GLY A 191 -8.68 -7.36 6.23
N TYR A 192 -8.41 -6.16 6.76
CA TYR A 192 -8.58 -4.91 6.02
C TYR A 192 -7.44 -4.67 5.03
N ASP A 193 -7.75 -4.11 3.87
CA ASP A 193 -6.72 -3.55 3.01
C ASP A 193 -6.21 -2.24 3.62
N ILE A 194 -4.90 -2.05 3.59
CA ILE A 194 -4.24 -0.93 4.25
C ILE A 194 -3.90 0.13 3.22
N VAL A 195 -4.38 1.35 3.43
CA VAL A 195 -4.05 2.51 2.60
C VAL A 195 -3.06 3.41 3.32
N LEU A 196 -1.86 3.53 2.75
CA LEU A 196 -0.78 4.40 3.19
C LEU A 196 -0.73 5.65 2.30
N ARG A 197 -0.95 6.83 2.88
CA ARG A 197 -0.80 8.12 2.18
C ARG A 197 0.54 8.76 2.55
N VAL A 198 1.46 8.82 1.58
CA VAL A 198 2.82 9.35 1.77
C VAL A 198 3.19 10.35 0.66
N ASP A 199 4.25 11.13 0.88
CA ASP A 199 4.90 11.87 -0.21
C ASP A 199 5.78 10.95 -1.08
N ILE A 200 6.52 11.54 -2.02
CA ILE A 200 7.35 10.80 -2.97
C ILE A 200 8.56 10.15 -2.29
N GLN A 201 9.20 10.80 -1.32
CA GLN A 201 10.32 10.24 -0.58
C GLN A 201 9.86 9.05 0.26
N GLY A 202 8.74 9.22 0.97
CA GLY A 202 8.15 8.13 1.75
C GLY A 202 7.76 6.94 0.88
N ALA A 203 7.17 7.18 -0.29
CA ALA A 203 6.85 6.11 -1.25
C ALA A 203 8.11 5.36 -1.74
N GLN A 204 9.22 6.06 -1.98
CA GLN A 204 10.48 5.41 -2.37
C GLN A 204 11.06 4.55 -1.24
N THR A 205 10.97 5.02 0.00
CA THR A 205 11.39 4.25 1.17
C THR A 205 10.53 3.00 1.34
N LEU A 206 9.20 3.15 1.28
CA LEU A 206 8.27 2.02 1.32
C LEU A 206 8.49 1.04 0.16
N ARG A 207 8.83 1.50 -1.05
CA ARG A 207 9.16 0.63 -2.18
C ARG A 207 10.36 -0.28 -1.86
N LYS A 208 11.36 0.22 -1.14
CA LYS A 208 12.52 -0.57 -0.71
C LYS A 208 12.17 -1.57 0.39
N ILE A 209 11.27 -1.19 1.31
CA ILE A 209 10.86 -2.01 2.45
C ILE A 209 9.89 -3.11 2.01
N LEU A 210 8.83 -2.73 1.30
CA LEU A 210 7.70 -3.60 0.95
C LEU A 210 7.87 -4.27 -0.41
N GLY A 211 8.66 -3.70 -1.32
CA GLY A 211 8.89 -4.26 -2.66
C GLY A 211 7.60 -4.63 -3.38
N ASN A 212 7.49 -5.91 -3.74
CA ASN A 212 6.34 -6.46 -4.46
C ASN A 212 5.15 -6.79 -3.55
N SER A 213 5.28 -6.67 -2.23
CA SER A 213 4.22 -6.95 -1.25
C SER A 213 3.21 -5.81 -1.10
N ALA A 214 3.42 -4.68 -1.79
CA ALA A 214 2.49 -3.56 -1.83
C ALA A 214 2.17 -3.12 -3.27
N VAL A 215 1.09 -2.36 -3.41
CA VAL A 215 0.61 -1.77 -4.65
C VAL A 215 0.84 -0.26 -4.59
N PHE A 216 1.60 0.29 -5.52
CA PHE A 216 1.99 1.69 -5.52
C PHE A 216 1.19 2.46 -6.58
N ILE A 217 0.37 3.41 -6.13
CA ILE A 217 -0.50 4.21 -6.98
C ILE A 217 -0.05 5.68 -6.95
N PHE A 218 0.29 6.21 -8.12
CA PHE A 218 0.68 7.61 -8.31
C PHE A 218 -0.50 8.45 -8.76
N PHE A 219 -0.81 9.50 -8.02
CA PHE A 219 -1.87 10.43 -8.36
C PHE A 219 -1.33 11.60 -9.16
N MET A 220 -2.03 11.97 -10.22
CA MET A 220 -1.65 13.07 -11.11
C MET A 220 -2.84 13.98 -11.41
N ALA A 221 -2.59 15.26 -11.66
CA ALA A 221 -3.55 16.13 -12.31
C ALA A 221 -3.59 15.85 -13.82
N GLU A 222 -4.64 16.29 -14.50
CA GLU A 222 -4.81 16.19 -15.95
C GLU A 222 -3.79 17.02 -16.74
N SER A 223 -3.20 18.02 -16.11
CA SER A 223 -2.13 18.83 -16.69
C SER A 223 -1.32 19.55 -15.60
N GLU A 224 -0.14 20.01 -15.96
CA GLU A 224 0.68 20.85 -15.09
C GLU A 224 -0.03 22.18 -14.76
N ALA A 225 -0.69 22.80 -15.74
CA ALA A 225 -1.44 24.04 -15.52
C ALA A 225 -2.50 23.85 -14.43
N LYS A 226 -3.27 22.76 -14.49
CA LYS A 226 -4.30 22.42 -13.49
C LYS A 226 -3.70 22.12 -12.12
N LEU A 227 -2.51 21.52 -12.07
CA LEU A 227 -1.79 21.31 -10.82
C LEU A 227 -1.41 22.65 -10.16
N VAL A 228 -0.92 23.60 -10.96
CA VAL A 228 -0.53 24.94 -10.50
C VAL A 228 -1.75 25.75 -10.08
N GLU A 229 -2.84 25.74 -10.86
CA GLU A 229 -4.14 26.36 -10.50
C GLU A 229 -4.60 25.88 -9.12
N ARG A 230 -4.62 24.56 -8.88
CA ARG A 230 -5.00 23.98 -7.58
C ARG A 230 -4.08 24.41 -6.42
N LEU A 231 -2.80 24.69 -6.69
CA LEU A 231 -1.88 25.20 -5.67
C LEU A 231 -2.15 26.68 -5.36
N ILE A 232 -2.50 27.48 -6.38
CA ILE A 232 -2.89 28.89 -6.23
C ILE A 232 -4.19 28.99 -5.43
N ASP A 233 -5.19 28.17 -5.75
CA ASP A 233 -6.53 28.22 -5.15
C ASP A 233 -6.57 27.90 -3.66
N ARG A 234 -5.50 27.29 -3.13
CA ARG A 234 -5.38 27.04 -1.68
C ARG A 234 -5.35 28.34 -0.87
N LYS A 235 -4.91 29.47 -1.45
CA LYS A 235 -4.90 30.81 -0.81
C LYS A 235 -4.26 30.90 0.59
N THR A 236 -3.46 29.91 0.99
CA THR A 236 -2.82 29.84 2.32
C THR A 236 -1.30 30.10 2.26
N GLU A 237 -0.77 30.48 1.11
CA GLU A 237 0.67 30.46 0.82
C GLU A 237 1.20 31.86 0.50
N THR A 238 2.48 32.11 0.84
CA THR A 238 3.19 33.29 0.35
C THR A 238 3.65 33.07 -1.09
N LYS A 239 4.06 34.14 -1.78
CA LYS A 239 4.60 34.06 -3.15
C LYS A 239 5.81 33.12 -3.21
N GLU A 240 6.69 33.20 -2.22
CA GLU A 240 7.92 32.41 -2.13
C GLU A 240 7.59 30.93 -1.88
N SER A 241 6.64 30.62 -0.99
CA SER A 241 6.27 29.22 -0.72
C SER A 241 5.53 28.58 -1.89
N LEU A 242 4.74 29.35 -2.64
CA LEU A 242 4.07 28.89 -3.86
C LEU A 242 5.10 28.50 -4.94
N LEU A 243 6.11 29.34 -5.19
CA LEU A 243 7.17 29.02 -6.16
C LEU A 243 7.91 27.73 -5.81
N VAL A 244 8.27 27.56 -4.54
CA VAL A 244 8.92 26.33 -4.05
C VAL A 244 8.02 25.12 -4.28
N ARG A 245 6.72 25.22 -3.98
CA ARG A 245 5.78 24.11 -4.19
C ARG A 245 5.58 23.75 -5.66
N VAL A 246 5.48 24.73 -6.55
CA VAL A 246 5.36 24.46 -7.99
C VAL A 246 6.62 23.76 -8.51
N ALA A 247 7.81 24.23 -8.11
CA ALA A 247 9.08 23.60 -8.48
C ALA A 247 9.17 22.15 -7.94
N MET A 248 8.81 21.94 -6.67
CA MET A 248 8.77 20.61 -6.05
C MET A 248 7.76 19.70 -6.77
N ALA A 249 6.56 20.17 -7.08
CA ALA A 249 5.54 19.38 -7.74
C ALA A 249 5.98 18.91 -9.13
N ARG A 250 6.70 19.74 -9.89
CA ARG A 250 7.32 19.35 -11.17
C ARG A 250 8.35 18.23 -10.99
N GLU A 251 9.16 18.30 -9.94
CA GLU A 251 10.13 17.25 -9.64
C GLU A 251 9.44 15.95 -9.21
N GLU A 252 8.41 16.04 -8.36
CA GLU A 252 7.60 14.92 -7.88
C GLU A 252 6.98 14.13 -9.05
N VAL A 253 6.53 14.79 -10.12
CA VAL A 253 5.99 14.14 -11.34
C VAL A 253 6.99 13.18 -12.00
N LYS A 254 8.29 13.49 -11.99
CA LYS A 254 9.32 12.65 -12.64
C LYS A 254 9.46 11.26 -12.00
N HIS A 255 8.92 11.09 -10.79
CA HIS A 255 8.97 9.84 -10.05
C HIS A 255 7.84 8.87 -10.39
N VAL A 256 6.90 9.22 -11.28
CA VAL A 256 5.78 8.35 -11.69
C VAL A 256 6.23 6.96 -12.14
N LYS A 257 7.39 6.85 -12.80
CA LYS A 257 7.98 5.57 -13.25
C LYS A 257 8.31 4.58 -12.12
N ASN A 258 8.31 5.04 -10.87
CA ASN A 258 8.59 4.21 -9.70
C ASN A 258 7.31 3.61 -9.09
N PHE A 259 6.15 3.79 -9.71
CA PHE A 259 4.84 3.32 -9.23
C PHE A 259 4.26 2.27 -10.18
N ASP A 260 3.35 1.45 -9.66
CA ASP A 260 2.72 0.37 -10.44
C ASP A 260 1.58 0.91 -11.30
N TYR A 261 0.86 1.92 -10.80
CA TYR A 261 -0.30 2.53 -11.45
C TYR A 261 -0.25 4.05 -11.39
N VAL A 262 -0.92 4.69 -12.36
CA VAL A 262 -1.20 6.13 -12.35
C VAL A 262 -2.71 6.36 -12.33
N VAL A 263 -3.17 7.27 -11.48
CA VAL A 263 -4.57 7.71 -11.39
C VAL A 263 -4.63 9.20 -11.66
N VAL A 264 -5.27 9.58 -12.76
CA VAL A 264 -5.47 10.98 -13.12
C VAL A 264 -6.74 11.50 -12.44
N ASN A 265 -6.58 12.44 -11.52
CA ASN A 265 -7.68 13.14 -10.87
C ASN A 265 -7.96 14.45 -11.63
N ALA A 266 -8.71 14.32 -12.73
CA ALA A 266 -9.12 15.44 -13.56
C ALA A 266 -10.18 16.31 -12.86
N GLU A 267 -10.19 17.61 -13.13
CA GLU A 267 -11.18 18.54 -12.60
C GLU A 267 -12.62 18.06 -12.92
N GLY A 268 -13.49 18.11 -11.92
CA GLY A 268 -14.86 17.62 -12.03
C GLY A 268 -15.03 16.10 -12.17
N ARG A 269 -13.94 15.31 -12.14
CA ARG A 269 -13.98 13.85 -12.33
C ARG A 269 -13.44 13.06 -11.14
N LEU A 270 -13.71 13.52 -9.92
CA LEU A 270 -13.29 12.85 -8.69
C LEU A 270 -13.79 11.40 -8.63
N ASP A 271 -15.04 11.16 -9.01
CA ASP A 271 -15.64 9.81 -9.09
C ASP A 271 -14.86 8.84 -9.97
N ASN A 272 -14.34 9.33 -11.10
CA ASN A 272 -13.57 8.48 -12.02
C ASN A 272 -12.24 8.06 -11.40
N ALA A 273 -11.58 8.96 -10.65
CA ALA A 273 -10.34 8.65 -9.96
C ALA A 273 -10.57 7.61 -8.85
N VAL A 274 -11.64 7.75 -8.07
CA VAL A 274 -12.06 6.79 -7.03
C VAL A 274 -12.33 5.42 -7.65
N LYS A 275 -13.18 5.37 -8.68
CA LYS A 275 -13.52 4.13 -9.38
C LYS A 275 -12.29 3.42 -9.96
N LEU A 276 -11.32 4.18 -10.47
CA LEU A 276 -10.08 3.61 -10.98
C LEU A 276 -9.23 2.99 -9.87
N VAL A 277 -9.17 3.60 -8.68
CA VAL A 277 -8.48 3.00 -7.51
C VAL A 277 -9.17 1.71 -7.09
N GLU A 278 -10.50 1.70 -6.99
CA GLU A 278 -11.29 0.50 -6.68
C GLU A 278 -11.03 -0.61 -7.72
N SER A 279 -11.03 -0.26 -9.01
CA SER A 279 -10.74 -1.20 -10.10
C SER A 279 -9.32 -1.79 -10.01
N ILE A 280 -8.34 -0.98 -9.59
CA ILE A 280 -6.96 -1.44 -9.36
C ILE A 280 -6.93 -2.45 -8.19
N ILE A 281 -7.64 -2.17 -7.10
CA ILE A 281 -7.73 -3.05 -5.93
C ILE A 281 -8.36 -4.39 -6.33
N ASP A 282 -9.49 -4.36 -7.04
CA ASP A 282 -10.18 -5.55 -7.52
C ASP A 282 -9.27 -6.38 -8.45
N ALA A 283 -8.58 -5.73 -9.37
CA ALA A 283 -7.64 -6.39 -10.28
C ALA A 283 -6.46 -7.03 -9.53
N GLU A 284 -5.90 -6.37 -8.51
CA GLU A 284 -4.83 -6.94 -7.69
C GLU A 284 -5.31 -8.13 -6.85
N LYS A 285 -6.54 -8.09 -6.34
CA LYS A 285 -7.16 -9.20 -5.60
C LYS A 285 -7.55 -10.38 -6.51
N ALA A 286 -7.85 -10.13 -7.77
CA ALA A 286 -8.20 -11.15 -8.76
C ALA A 286 -6.99 -11.92 -9.32
N LYS A 287 -5.75 -11.53 -8.98
CA LYS A 287 -4.56 -12.26 -9.43
C LYS A 287 -4.53 -13.68 -8.86
N VAL A 288 -4.17 -14.65 -9.69
CA VAL A 288 -3.93 -16.05 -9.26
C VAL A 288 -2.81 -16.12 -8.22
N GLN A 289 -1.71 -15.39 -8.47
CA GLN A 289 -0.62 -15.21 -7.52
C GLN A 289 -0.79 -13.86 -6.84
N GLN A 290 -1.48 -13.89 -5.70
CA GLN A 290 -1.72 -12.67 -4.91
C GLN A 290 -0.46 -12.22 -4.18
N LYS A 291 -0.35 -10.91 -3.99
CA LYS A 291 0.70 -10.30 -3.19
C LYS A 291 0.53 -10.73 -1.73
N ARG A 292 1.59 -11.23 -1.11
CA ARG A 292 1.60 -11.51 0.33
C ARG A 292 1.99 -10.24 1.08
N SER A 293 1.00 -9.54 1.62
CA SER A 293 1.23 -8.40 2.50
C SER A 293 1.83 -8.88 3.81
N VAL A 294 3.11 -8.54 4.05
CA VAL A 294 3.84 -8.86 5.27
C VAL A 294 4.61 -7.61 5.69
N ILE A 295 4.57 -7.29 6.99
CA ILE A 295 5.28 -6.17 7.61
C ILE A 295 6.09 -6.69 8.78
#